data_AF-A0A835X310-F1
#
_entry.id   AF-A0A835X310-F1
#
_cell.length_a   1.000
_cell.length_b   1.000
_cell.length_c   1.000
_cell.angle_alpha   90.00
_cell.angle_beta   90.00
_cell.angle_gamma   90.00
#
_symmetry.space_group_name_H-M   'P 1'
#
loop_
_entity.id
_entity.type
_entity.pdbx_description
1 polymer ?
#
loop_
_entity_poly.entity_id
_entity_poly.type
_entity_poly.pdbx_seq_one_letter_code
_entity_poly.pdbx_strand_id
1 'polypeptide(L)'
;MDFSNKALQSLDIPYSALISIIFGMMVLSLPIGAFVMFNSDVGDEINFEYPISGLDFFSDEISFEFLDYFEIGDIFIVMWVIFVILFSISIMGPKKNFLETLVSIMTQGKHLLQTNYLVTAIKWFSILILISGVINLIQEGFGITIEPPSFENELTQFFYVSVSPLIEELGFRVLLIGLPLYLMYSRKASFQHFFKSLWNPSNLDVNETKKAIILIIVIGIFFGAAHIFSDESWSNGKFAQAAASGIIIGWVYFRSGLVPAILIHWGTNYFIFSYVYLVADINMISVQEAFSHSLIMIFEILFVSLGIISIAIMIVRNHFFRRKEKLEV
;
A
#
# COMPACT_ATOMS: atom_id res chain seq x y z
N MET A 1 8.45 -24.29 29.67
CA MET A 1 8.08 -23.67 28.38
C MET A 1 6.57 -23.57 28.34
N ASP A 2 6.05 -22.36 28.50
CA ASP A 2 4.62 -22.08 28.63
C ASP A 2 3.87 -22.37 27.32
N PHE A 3 2.63 -22.87 27.40
CA PHE A 3 1.77 -23.23 26.25
C PHE A 3 1.60 -22.05 25.27
N SER A 4 1.65 -20.82 25.81
CA SER A 4 1.65 -19.55 25.09
C SER A 4 2.77 -19.42 24.04
N ASN A 5 4.01 -19.86 24.36
CA ASN A 5 5.14 -19.78 23.43
C ASN A 5 5.00 -20.77 22.26
N LYS A 6 4.38 -21.93 22.48
CA LYS A 6 4.17 -22.93 21.42
C LYS A 6 3.10 -22.47 20.41
N ALA A 7 2.03 -21.85 20.89
CA ALA A 7 0.97 -21.32 20.03
C ALA A 7 1.46 -20.17 19.14
N LEU A 8 2.20 -19.20 19.70
CA LEU A 8 2.82 -18.12 18.92
C LEU A 8 3.84 -18.66 17.91
N GLN A 9 4.71 -19.58 18.34
CA GLN A 9 5.71 -20.18 17.45
C GLN A 9 5.08 -20.97 16.29
N SER A 10 3.91 -21.59 16.50
CA SER A 10 3.17 -22.27 15.43
C SER A 10 2.58 -21.33 14.38
N LEU A 11 2.32 -20.06 14.74
CA LEU A 11 1.86 -19.02 13.80
C LEU A 11 3.03 -18.27 13.15
N ASP A 12 4.16 -18.13 13.85
CA ASP A 12 5.33 -17.38 13.37
C ASP A 12 5.99 -18.04 12.14
N ILE A 13 5.96 -19.38 12.05
CA ILE A 13 6.49 -20.13 10.88
C ILE A 13 5.68 -19.85 9.60
N PRO A 14 4.35 -20.14 9.55
CA PRO A 14 3.56 -19.86 8.35
C PRO A 14 3.51 -18.36 8.03
N TYR A 15 3.51 -17.48 9.04
CA TYR A 15 3.64 -16.03 8.84
C TYR A 15 4.92 -15.65 8.10
N SER A 16 6.07 -16.16 8.55
CA SER A 16 7.37 -15.86 7.93
C SER A 16 7.49 -16.42 6.52
N ALA A 17 6.92 -17.61 6.28
CA ALA A 17 6.87 -18.23 4.96
C ALA A 17 6.03 -17.39 3.98
N LEU A 18 4.81 -17.00 4.37
CA LEU A 18 3.94 -16.17 3.54
C LEU A 18 4.54 -14.80 3.24
N ILE A 19 5.18 -14.15 4.23
CA ILE A 19 5.92 -12.90 3.99
C ILE A 19 7.01 -13.10 2.94
N SER A 20 7.75 -14.19 3.00
CA SER A 20 8.84 -14.47 2.05
C SER A 20 8.31 -14.71 0.63
N ILE A 21 7.18 -15.42 0.50
CA ILE A 21 6.51 -15.66 -0.78
C ILE A 21 6.02 -14.32 -1.37
N ILE A 22 5.28 -13.53 -0.59
CA ILE A 22 4.75 -12.24 -1.06
C ILE A 22 5.87 -11.27 -1.39
N PHE A 23 6.97 -11.28 -0.62
CA PHE A 23 8.17 -10.52 -0.97
C PHE A 23 8.72 -10.92 -2.34
N GLY A 24 8.86 -12.22 -2.62
CA GLY A 24 9.30 -12.72 -3.93
C GLY A 24 8.39 -12.23 -5.06
N MET A 25 7.07 -12.27 -4.84
CA MET A 25 6.08 -11.76 -5.80
C MET A 25 6.23 -10.24 -6.03
N MET A 26 6.39 -9.46 -4.96
CA MET A 26 6.60 -8.01 -5.08
C MET A 26 7.89 -7.65 -5.82
N VAL A 27 8.96 -8.44 -5.65
CA VAL A 27 10.20 -8.22 -6.42
C VAL A 27 9.99 -8.54 -7.89
N LEU A 28 9.28 -9.63 -8.20
CA LEU A 28 8.98 -10.03 -9.57
C LEU A 28 8.02 -9.07 -10.28
N SER A 29 7.12 -8.38 -9.56
CA SER A 29 6.23 -7.41 -10.20
C SER A 29 6.97 -6.18 -10.75
N LEU A 30 8.15 -5.83 -10.23
CA LEU A 30 8.94 -4.71 -10.76
C LEU A 30 9.30 -4.91 -12.25
N PRO A 31 10.01 -5.99 -12.66
CA PRO A 31 10.26 -6.24 -14.07
C PRO A 31 8.99 -6.59 -14.87
N ILE A 32 7.97 -7.20 -14.25
CA ILE A 32 6.70 -7.49 -14.94
C ILE A 32 5.99 -6.19 -15.33
N GLY A 33 5.86 -5.21 -14.43
CA GLY A 33 5.22 -3.94 -14.76
C GLY A 33 6.01 -3.15 -15.81
N ALA A 34 7.34 -3.24 -15.81
CA ALA A 34 8.14 -2.69 -16.90
C ALA A 34 7.89 -3.42 -18.23
N PHE A 35 7.73 -4.75 -18.21
CA PHE A 35 7.32 -5.50 -19.39
C PHE A 35 5.95 -5.04 -19.90
N VAL A 36 4.95 -4.92 -19.02
CA VAL A 36 3.61 -4.42 -19.37
C VAL A 36 3.71 -3.05 -20.04
N MET A 37 4.46 -2.12 -19.45
CA MET A 37 4.58 -0.76 -19.98
C MET A 37 5.23 -0.70 -21.38
N PHE A 38 6.31 -1.45 -21.59
CA PHE A 38 7.20 -1.24 -22.75
C PHE A 38 7.10 -2.32 -23.83
N ASN A 39 6.52 -3.49 -23.53
CA ASN A 39 6.58 -4.66 -24.41
C ASN A 39 5.26 -5.42 -24.54
N SER A 40 4.21 -5.07 -23.80
CA SER A 40 2.91 -5.73 -23.94
C SER A 40 2.06 -5.06 -25.00
N ASP A 41 1.11 -5.81 -25.55
CA ASP A 41 0.18 -5.32 -26.56
C ASP A 41 -1.12 -4.77 -25.93
N VAL A 42 -1.16 -4.62 -24.60
CA VAL A 42 -2.35 -4.19 -23.84
C VAL A 42 -2.80 -2.76 -24.19
N GLY A 43 -1.91 -1.94 -24.75
CA GLY A 43 -2.23 -0.57 -25.13
C GLY A 43 -2.94 -0.42 -26.49
N ASP A 44 -3.12 -1.48 -27.28
CA ASP A 44 -3.66 -1.43 -28.64
C ASP A 44 -3.02 -0.32 -29.50
N GLU A 45 -3.72 0.81 -29.69
CA GLU A 45 -3.24 1.96 -30.48
C GLU A 45 -2.29 2.89 -29.70
N ILE A 46 -2.28 2.79 -28.36
CA ILE A 46 -1.43 3.58 -27.46
C ILE A 46 -0.25 2.73 -27.01
N ASN A 47 0.95 3.30 -27.01
CA ASN A 47 2.16 2.65 -26.51
C ASN A 47 2.93 3.59 -25.56
N PHE A 48 4.11 3.17 -25.10
CA PHE A 48 4.92 3.94 -24.15
C PHE A 48 5.40 5.31 -24.68
N GLU A 49 5.37 5.54 -25.99
CA GLU A 49 5.73 6.79 -26.66
C GLU A 49 4.56 7.81 -26.66
N TYR A 50 3.40 7.44 -26.10
CA TYR A 50 2.25 8.34 -26.05
C TYR A 50 2.57 9.61 -25.24
N PRO A 51 2.25 10.81 -25.77
CA PRO A 51 2.60 12.06 -25.11
C PRO A 51 1.74 12.28 -23.86
N ILE A 52 2.38 12.79 -22.80
CA ILE A 52 1.70 13.05 -21.52
C ILE A 52 0.67 14.18 -21.61
N SER A 53 0.81 15.10 -22.57
CA SER A 53 -0.20 16.12 -22.82
C SER A 53 -1.55 15.56 -23.28
N GLY A 54 -1.57 14.34 -23.81
CA GLY A 54 -2.80 13.62 -24.17
C GLY A 54 -3.45 12.88 -22.99
N LEU A 55 -2.99 13.11 -21.75
CA LEU A 55 -3.54 12.53 -20.53
C LEU A 55 -4.26 13.61 -19.69
N ASP A 56 -5.46 13.28 -19.20
CA ASP A 56 -6.30 14.09 -18.30
C ASP A 56 -5.64 14.48 -16.95
N PHE A 57 -4.39 14.06 -16.72
CA PHE A 57 -3.59 14.44 -15.57
C PHE A 57 -3.35 15.96 -15.46
N PHE A 58 -3.37 16.66 -16.58
CA PHE A 58 -3.25 18.11 -16.66
C PHE A 58 -4.56 18.68 -17.17
N SER A 59 -5.30 19.38 -16.32
CA SER A 59 -6.50 20.11 -16.73
C SER A 59 -6.22 20.91 -18.01
N ASP A 60 -7.10 20.82 -19.01
CA ASP A 60 -6.98 21.47 -20.34
C ASP A 60 -6.61 22.96 -20.29
N GLU A 61 -6.87 23.65 -19.17
CA GLU A 61 -6.55 25.05 -18.96
C GLU A 61 -5.06 25.34 -18.70
N ILE A 62 -4.23 24.30 -18.46
CA ILE A 62 -2.79 24.43 -18.18
C ILE A 62 -1.98 23.46 -19.07
N SER A 63 -2.12 23.59 -20.39
CA SER A 63 -1.21 22.94 -21.33
C SER A 63 0.16 23.65 -21.30
N PHE A 64 1.11 23.10 -20.55
CA PHE A 64 2.49 23.56 -20.68
C PHE A 64 3.10 22.91 -21.92
N GLU A 65 3.54 23.71 -22.90
CA GLU A 65 4.23 23.24 -24.11
C GLU A 65 5.42 22.30 -23.82
N PHE A 66 5.98 22.34 -22.61
CA PHE A 66 7.05 21.42 -22.24
C PHE A 66 6.58 19.96 -22.05
N LEU A 67 5.30 19.73 -21.75
CA LEU A 67 4.74 18.40 -21.47
C LEU A 67 4.64 17.54 -22.74
N ASP A 68 4.57 18.17 -23.91
CA ASP A 68 4.60 17.50 -25.21
C ASP A 68 5.94 16.81 -25.50
N TYR A 69 7.01 17.18 -24.78
CA TYR A 69 8.32 16.55 -24.91
C TYR A 69 8.51 15.29 -24.07
N PHE A 70 7.54 14.95 -23.22
CA PHE A 70 7.62 13.78 -22.34
C PHE A 70 6.59 12.74 -22.75
N GLU A 71 7.06 11.50 -22.82
CA GLU A 71 6.25 10.33 -23.11
C GLU A 71 5.84 9.63 -21.81
N ILE A 72 4.73 8.89 -21.82
CA ILE A 72 4.29 8.13 -20.63
C ILE A 72 5.38 7.17 -20.13
N GLY A 73 6.19 6.61 -21.03
CA GLY A 73 7.34 5.78 -20.72
C GLY A 73 8.42 6.49 -19.88
N ASP A 74 8.66 7.78 -20.14
CA ASP A 74 9.66 8.58 -19.42
C ASP A 74 9.25 8.80 -17.96
N ILE A 75 8.00 9.18 -17.71
CA ILE A 75 7.50 9.33 -16.34
C ILE A 75 7.45 7.96 -15.66
N PHE A 76 7.03 6.92 -16.39
CA PHE A 76 6.96 5.57 -15.84
C PHE A 76 8.33 5.10 -15.34
N ILE A 77 9.40 5.27 -16.11
CA ILE A 77 10.73 4.82 -15.69
C ILE A 77 11.25 5.59 -14.47
N VAL A 78 10.96 6.90 -14.37
CA VAL A 78 11.32 7.70 -13.19
C VAL A 78 10.61 7.18 -11.94
N MET A 79 9.30 6.96 -12.03
CA MET A 79 8.50 6.38 -10.95
C MET A 79 8.99 4.96 -10.59
N TRP A 80 9.32 4.14 -11.58
CA TRP A 80 9.81 2.79 -11.39
C TRP A 80 11.13 2.78 -10.61
N VAL A 81 12.07 3.67 -10.98
CA VAL A 81 13.33 3.87 -10.26
C VAL A 81 13.07 4.31 -8.81
N ILE A 82 12.12 5.20 -8.57
CA ILE A 82 11.73 5.61 -7.22
C ILE A 82 11.25 4.39 -6.41
N PHE A 83 10.40 3.53 -6.97
CA PHE A 83 9.95 2.33 -6.27
C PHE A 83 11.09 1.35 -6.00
N VAL A 84 12.03 1.15 -6.93
CA VAL A 84 13.23 0.32 -6.69
C VAL A 84 14.06 0.86 -5.53
N ILE A 85 14.24 2.18 -5.44
CA ILE A 85 14.96 2.82 -4.32
C ILE A 85 14.19 2.61 -3.01
N LEU A 86 12.88 2.85 -2.99
CA LEU A 86 12.04 2.64 -1.80
C LEU A 86 12.04 1.17 -1.34
N PHE A 87 11.98 0.22 -2.29
CA PHE A 87 12.12 -1.21 -2.00
C PHE A 87 13.47 -1.52 -1.37
N SER A 88 14.56 -1.01 -1.93
CA SER A 88 15.91 -1.20 -1.40
C SER A 88 16.03 -0.67 0.02
N ILE A 89 15.53 0.55 0.29
CA ILE A 89 15.45 1.13 1.63
C ILE A 89 14.62 0.24 2.56
N SER A 90 13.51 -0.31 2.04
CA SER A 90 12.60 -1.10 2.85
C SER A 90 13.18 -2.44 3.31
N ILE A 91 14.00 -3.08 2.46
CA ILE A 91 14.72 -4.32 2.73
C ILE A 91 15.76 -4.10 3.83
N MET A 92 16.50 -2.99 3.78
CA MET A 92 17.49 -2.62 4.81
C MET A 92 16.82 -2.31 6.15
N GLY A 93 15.62 -1.72 6.11
CA GLY A 93 14.80 -1.41 7.27
C GLY A 93 15.34 -0.25 8.13
N PRO A 94 14.52 0.31 9.03
CA PRO A 94 14.97 1.39 9.91
C PRO A 94 15.84 0.89 11.06
N LYS A 95 15.77 -0.40 11.41
CA LYS A 95 16.49 -0.97 12.56
C LYS A 95 17.16 -2.31 12.24
N LYS A 96 16.45 -3.21 11.56
CA LYS A 96 16.96 -4.51 11.12
C LYS A 96 16.63 -4.72 9.65
N ASN A 97 17.49 -5.44 8.96
CA ASN A 97 17.17 -5.87 7.59
C ASN A 97 16.09 -6.97 7.59
N PHE A 98 15.59 -7.27 6.39
CA PHE A 98 14.50 -8.22 6.17
C PHE A 98 14.83 -9.62 6.70
N LEU A 99 15.99 -10.18 6.35
CA LEU A 99 16.41 -11.53 6.76
C LEU A 99 16.58 -11.64 8.28
N GLU A 100 17.25 -10.67 8.91
CA GLU A 100 17.38 -10.61 10.36
C GLU A 100 16.03 -10.55 11.07
N THR A 101 15.06 -9.83 10.47
CA THR A 101 13.70 -9.74 11.02
C THR A 101 12.97 -11.07 10.91
N LEU A 102 13.05 -11.76 9.76
CA LEU A 102 12.46 -13.09 9.59
C LEU A 102 13.06 -14.12 10.56
N VAL A 103 14.38 -14.18 10.66
CA VAL A 103 15.07 -15.08 11.60
C VAL A 103 14.66 -14.75 13.04
N SER A 104 14.56 -13.46 13.39
CA SER A 104 14.13 -13.03 14.73
C SER A 104 12.68 -13.41 15.06
N ILE A 105 11.78 -13.40 14.06
CA ILE A 105 10.40 -13.84 14.24
C ILE A 105 10.38 -15.35 14.52
N MET A 106 11.03 -16.14 13.67
CA MET A 106 11.04 -17.61 13.78
C MET A 106 11.72 -18.13 15.06
N THR A 107 12.80 -17.47 15.50
CA THR A 107 13.64 -17.98 16.60
C THR A 107 13.28 -17.42 17.98
N GLN A 108 12.83 -16.16 18.06
CA GLN A 108 12.64 -15.48 19.34
C GLN A 108 11.17 -15.18 19.65
N GLY A 109 10.24 -15.40 18.70
CA GLY A 109 8.84 -14.94 18.83
C GLY A 109 8.72 -13.42 19.05
N LYS A 110 9.81 -12.69 18.79
CA LYS A 110 9.90 -11.24 18.98
C LYS A 110 9.43 -10.58 17.70
N HIS A 111 8.12 -10.55 17.53
CA HIS A 111 7.43 -9.74 16.54
C HIS A 111 7.55 -8.26 16.91
N LEU A 112 8.73 -7.67 16.88
CA LEU A 112 8.88 -6.22 17.06
C LEU A 112 8.30 -5.55 15.81
N LEU A 113 6.97 -5.34 15.87
CA LEU A 113 6.22 -4.51 14.95
C LEU A 113 7.03 -3.21 14.83
N GLN A 114 7.53 -2.88 13.63
CA GLN A 114 8.41 -1.72 13.31
C GLN A 114 9.94 -1.94 13.28
N THR A 115 10.48 -3.17 13.22
CA THR A 115 11.93 -3.34 13.01
C THR A 115 12.38 -3.19 11.56
N ASN A 116 11.51 -3.57 10.62
CA ASN A 116 11.79 -3.55 9.19
C ASN A 116 10.59 -2.96 8.43
N TYR A 117 10.86 -2.10 7.44
CA TYR A 117 9.83 -1.43 6.66
C TYR A 117 9.09 -2.40 5.75
N LEU A 118 9.81 -3.29 5.06
CA LEU A 118 9.22 -4.25 4.13
C LEU A 118 8.28 -5.24 4.84
N VAL A 119 8.71 -5.82 5.96
CA VAL A 119 7.84 -6.69 6.80
C VAL A 119 6.59 -5.94 7.26
N THR A 120 6.73 -4.66 7.60
CA THR A 120 5.60 -3.82 8.01
C THR A 120 4.65 -3.57 6.85
N ALA A 121 5.17 -3.25 5.66
CA ALA A 121 4.40 -3.02 4.45
C ALA A 121 3.62 -4.27 4.04
N ILE A 122 4.29 -5.42 3.87
CA ILE A 122 3.65 -6.69 3.47
C ILE A 122 2.52 -7.08 4.44
N LYS A 123 2.79 -7.01 5.75
CA LYS A 123 1.80 -7.35 6.77
C LYS A 123 0.55 -6.46 6.68
N TRP A 124 0.74 -5.14 6.59
CA TRP A 124 -0.39 -4.22 6.56
C TRP A 124 -1.11 -4.19 5.20
N PHE A 125 -0.39 -4.40 4.10
CA PHE A 125 -0.96 -4.68 2.78
C PHE A 125 -1.91 -5.88 2.85
N SER A 126 -1.47 -7.01 3.40
CA SER A 126 -2.32 -8.20 3.55
C SER A 126 -3.52 -7.98 4.48
N ILE A 127 -3.37 -7.21 5.56
CA ILE A 127 -4.51 -6.80 6.41
C ILE A 127 -5.49 -5.93 5.63
N LEU A 128 -5.00 -5.00 4.81
CA LEU A 128 -5.82 -4.14 3.97
C LEU A 128 -6.61 -4.97 2.95
N ILE A 129 -5.98 -5.90 2.24
CA ILE A 129 -6.67 -6.81 1.30
C ILE A 129 -7.75 -7.62 2.00
N LEU A 130 -7.46 -8.18 3.18
CA LEU A 130 -8.47 -8.89 3.99
C LEU A 130 -9.67 -8.00 4.35
N ILE A 131 -9.42 -6.80 4.87
CA ILE A 131 -10.49 -5.86 5.26
C ILE A 131 -11.30 -5.43 4.03
N SER A 132 -10.61 -5.18 2.91
CA SER A 132 -11.23 -4.88 1.62
C SER A 132 -12.16 -5.99 1.16
N GLY A 133 -11.71 -7.24 1.19
CA GLY A 133 -12.54 -8.40 0.84
C GLY A 133 -13.76 -8.55 1.76
N VAL A 134 -13.58 -8.37 3.08
CA VAL A 134 -14.71 -8.39 4.03
C VAL A 134 -15.73 -7.28 3.74
N ILE A 135 -15.26 -6.07 3.45
CA ILE A 135 -16.12 -4.94 3.08
C ILE A 135 -16.90 -5.27 1.80
N ASN A 136 -16.23 -5.77 0.77
CA ASN A 136 -16.87 -6.14 -0.49
C ASN A 136 -17.94 -7.22 -0.29
N LEU A 137 -17.64 -8.29 0.45
CA LEU A 137 -18.61 -9.36 0.77
C LEU A 137 -19.85 -8.83 1.48
N ILE A 138 -19.68 -7.88 2.41
CA ILE A 138 -20.81 -7.25 3.11
C ILE A 138 -21.62 -6.41 2.13
N GLN A 139 -20.96 -5.57 1.32
CA GLN A 139 -21.61 -4.66 0.37
C GLN A 139 -22.41 -5.40 -0.72
N GLU A 140 -21.85 -6.47 -1.28
CA GLU A 140 -22.55 -7.33 -2.25
C GLU A 140 -23.80 -7.95 -1.64
N GLY A 141 -23.76 -8.30 -0.34
CA GLY A 141 -24.93 -8.77 0.40
C GLY A 141 -26.08 -7.74 0.51
N PHE A 142 -25.78 -6.46 0.32
CA PHE A 142 -26.76 -5.37 0.23
C PHE A 142 -27.01 -4.89 -1.21
N GLY A 143 -26.46 -5.57 -2.23
CA GLY A 143 -26.60 -5.18 -3.63
C GLY A 143 -25.78 -3.95 -4.02
N ILE A 144 -24.75 -3.59 -3.24
CA ILE A 144 -23.85 -2.48 -3.55
C ILE A 144 -22.62 -3.05 -4.26
N THR A 145 -22.45 -2.71 -5.54
CA THR A 145 -21.29 -3.11 -6.36
C THR A 145 -20.18 -2.05 -6.31
N ILE A 146 -18.94 -2.51 -6.49
CA ILE A 146 -17.77 -1.64 -6.66
C ILE A 146 -17.35 -1.69 -8.13
N GLU A 147 -17.73 -0.68 -8.89
CA GLU A 147 -17.38 -0.51 -10.29
C GLU A 147 -16.21 0.48 -10.44
N PRO A 148 -15.17 0.12 -11.22
CA PRO A 148 -14.07 1.02 -11.55
C PRO A 148 -14.53 2.16 -12.48
N PRO A 149 -13.79 3.28 -12.50
CA PRO A 149 -14.02 4.30 -13.53
C PRO A 149 -13.72 3.73 -14.91
N SER A 150 -14.38 4.28 -15.94
CA SER A 150 -14.11 3.93 -17.33
C SER A 150 -12.79 4.53 -17.77
N PHE A 151 -11.86 3.69 -18.22
CA PHE A 151 -10.64 4.15 -18.89
C PHE A 151 -10.78 3.88 -20.38
N GLU A 152 -10.36 4.85 -21.19
CA GLU A 152 -10.36 4.69 -22.65
C GLU A 152 -9.32 3.67 -23.12
N ASN A 153 -8.20 3.57 -22.38
CA ASN A 153 -7.09 2.71 -22.75
C ASN A 153 -6.44 2.03 -21.55
N GLU A 154 -6.18 0.74 -21.69
CA GLU A 154 -5.66 -0.14 -20.65
C GLU A 154 -4.20 0.16 -20.26
N LEU A 155 -3.35 0.58 -21.20
CA LEU A 155 -1.98 1.01 -20.88
C LEU A 155 -1.97 2.32 -20.10
N THR A 156 -2.85 3.27 -20.46
CA THR A 156 -3.00 4.52 -19.69
C THR A 156 -3.54 4.26 -18.29
N GLN A 157 -4.50 3.34 -18.14
CA GLN A 157 -4.97 2.90 -16.83
C GLN A 157 -3.81 2.32 -16.01
N PHE A 158 -3.02 1.42 -16.57
CA PHE A 158 -1.85 0.85 -15.90
C PHE A 158 -0.86 1.93 -15.45
N PHE A 159 -0.62 2.94 -16.29
CA PHE A 159 0.22 4.09 -15.96
C PHE A 159 -0.35 4.88 -14.76
N TYR A 160 -1.63 5.25 -14.79
CA TYR A 160 -2.28 6.01 -13.70
C TYR A 160 -2.26 5.27 -12.36
N VAL A 161 -2.62 3.99 -12.36
CA VAL A 161 -2.55 3.18 -11.12
C VAL A 161 -1.12 3.01 -10.64
N SER A 162 -0.12 3.08 -11.53
CA SER A 162 1.29 2.97 -11.18
C SER A 162 1.84 4.25 -10.53
N VAL A 163 1.42 5.43 -10.99
CA VAL A 163 1.93 6.72 -10.47
C VAL A 163 1.15 7.21 -9.23
N SER A 164 -0.14 6.89 -9.14
CA SER A 164 -1.03 7.33 -8.02
C SER A 164 -0.47 7.08 -6.61
N PRO A 165 0.21 5.96 -6.28
CA PRO A 165 0.74 5.75 -4.93
C PRO A 165 1.78 6.79 -4.51
N LEU A 166 2.52 7.41 -5.43
CA LEU A 166 3.46 8.48 -5.06
C LEU A 166 2.71 9.79 -4.80
N ILE A 167 1.81 10.17 -5.70
CA ILE A 167 1.10 11.45 -5.63
C ILE A 167 0.16 11.46 -4.43
N GLU A 168 -0.68 10.45 -4.29
CA GLU A 168 -1.70 10.38 -3.25
C GLU A 168 -1.08 10.27 -1.86
N GLU A 169 0.03 9.54 -1.70
CA GLU A 169 0.69 9.45 -0.41
C GLU A 169 1.38 10.76 -0.03
N LEU A 170 1.96 11.49 -0.99
CA LEU A 170 2.46 12.84 -0.72
C LEU A 170 1.32 13.79 -0.32
N GLY A 171 0.20 13.78 -1.04
CA GLY A 171 -0.97 14.60 -0.72
C GLY A 171 -1.58 14.25 0.65
N PHE A 172 -2.07 13.03 0.80
CA PHE A 172 -2.83 12.64 1.99
C PHE A 172 -1.97 12.37 3.21
N ARG A 173 -0.77 11.79 3.05
CA ARG A 173 0.06 11.41 4.22
C ARG A 173 1.01 12.53 4.57
N VAL A 174 1.77 13.07 3.62
CA VAL A 174 2.72 14.14 3.94
C VAL A 174 2.00 15.47 4.20
N LEU A 175 1.13 15.93 3.30
CA LEU A 175 0.48 17.24 3.45
C LEU A 175 -0.69 17.21 4.45
N LEU A 176 -1.59 16.24 4.37
CA LEU A 176 -2.82 16.26 5.21
C LEU A 176 -2.67 15.58 6.58
N ILE A 177 -1.64 14.75 6.80
CA ILE A 177 -1.37 14.14 8.12
C ILE A 177 -0.04 14.65 8.70
N GLY A 178 1.05 14.51 7.96
CA GLY A 178 2.41 14.79 8.42
C GLY A 178 2.62 16.25 8.81
N LEU A 179 2.21 17.18 7.95
CA LEU A 179 2.33 18.61 8.21
C LEU A 179 1.47 19.04 9.42
N PRO A 180 0.17 18.70 9.53
CA PRO A 180 -0.61 18.98 10.73
C PRO A 180 0.00 18.37 12.00
N LEU A 181 0.47 17.11 11.97
CA LEU A 181 1.16 16.52 13.11
C LEU A 181 2.44 17.28 13.49
N TYR A 182 3.23 17.71 12.50
CA TYR A 182 4.40 18.54 12.76
C TYR A 182 4.01 19.87 13.43
N LEU A 183 2.99 20.56 12.92
CA LEU A 183 2.53 21.82 13.50
C LEU A 183 1.98 21.65 14.93
N MET A 184 1.34 20.53 15.22
CA MET A 184 0.77 20.23 16.54
C MET A 184 1.82 19.83 17.59
N TYR A 185 2.86 19.08 17.18
CA TYR A 185 3.74 18.38 18.12
C TYR A 185 5.22 18.76 18.02
N SER A 186 5.64 19.50 16.99
CA SER A 186 7.04 19.91 16.89
C SER A 186 7.35 21.00 17.90
N ARG A 187 8.40 20.76 18.71
CA ARG A 187 8.97 21.76 19.63
C ARG A 187 10.24 22.41 19.09
N LYS A 188 10.60 22.11 17.83
CA LYS A 188 11.87 22.53 17.21
C LYS A 188 11.61 23.08 15.81
N ALA A 189 11.86 24.37 15.62
CA ALA A 189 11.89 25.01 14.31
C ALA A 189 13.25 24.75 13.65
N SER A 190 13.42 23.57 13.05
CA SER A 190 14.62 23.19 12.28
C SER A 190 14.21 22.54 10.98
N PHE A 191 14.79 22.99 9.88
CA PHE A 191 14.56 22.44 8.54
C PHE A 191 14.82 20.93 8.49
N GLN A 192 15.92 20.46 9.09
CA GLN A 192 16.21 19.03 9.15
C GLN A 192 15.16 18.24 9.96
N HIS A 193 14.70 18.80 11.07
CA HIS A 193 13.68 18.16 11.90
C HIS A 193 12.31 18.14 11.21
N PHE A 194 11.98 19.17 10.43
CA PHE A 194 10.79 19.22 9.59
C PHE A 194 10.74 18.03 8.62
N PHE A 195 11.74 17.88 7.74
CA PHE A 195 11.75 16.78 6.78
C PHE A 195 11.85 15.40 7.44
N LYS A 196 12.61 15.26 8.55
CA LYS A 196 12.65 13.99 9.29
C LYS A 196 11.30 13.60 9.88
N SER A 197 10.53 14.57 10.38
CA SER A 197 9.20 14.33 10.93
C SER A 197 8.17 14.03 9.84
N LEU A 198 8.26 14.67 8.67
CA LEU A 198 7.43 14.33 7.51
C LEU A 198 7.77 12.96 6.93
N TRP A 199 9.06 12.60 6.89
CA TRP A 199 9.49 11.26 6.46
C TRP A 199 9.04 10.17 7.43
N ASN A 200 9.12 10.44 8.74
CA ASN A 200 8.65 9.54 9.77
C ASN A 200 8.13 10.32 11.00
N PRO A 201 6.80 10.37 11.20
CA PRO A 201 6.17 11.04 12.34
C PRO A 201 6.59 10.52 13.71
N SER A 202 7.24 9.35 13.80
CA SER A 202 7.81 8.86 15.06
C SER A 202 8.94 9.74 15.62
N ASN A 203 9.44 10.69 14.83
CA ASN A 203 10.41 11.70 15.28
C ASN A 203 9.75 12.85 16.07
N LEU A 204 8.42 12.92 16.11
CA LEU A 204 7.66 13.89 16.90
C LEU A 204 7.39 13.35 18.31
N ASP A 205 7.42 14.25 19.30
CA ASP A 205 7.06 13.93 20.69
C ASP A 205 5.54 14.05 20.86
N VAL A 206 4.82 12.99 20.44
CA VAL A 206 3.36 12.95 20.45
C VAL A 206 2.86 12.57 21.83
N ASN A 207 2.56 13.58 22.64
CA ASN A 207 2.04 13.40 24.00
C ASN A 207 0.57 12.93 24.02
N GLU A 208 -0.22 13.27 22.99
CA GLU A 208 -1.66 13.00 22.91
C GLU A 208 -2.04 12.21 21.65
N THR A 209 -1.85 10.89 21.67
CA THR A 209 -2.15 10.01 20.53
C THR A 209 -3.61 10.11 20.04
N LYS A 210 -4.55 10.48 20.91
CA LYS A 210 -5.97 10.62 20.56
C LYS A 210 -6.20 11.62 19.43
N LYS A 211 -5.57 12.80 19.47
CA LYS A 211 -5.72 13.83 18.43
C LYS A 211 -5.13 13.34 17.10
N ALA A 212 -4.01 12.63 17.13
CA ALA A 212 -3.42 12.02 15.93
C ALA A 212 -4.35 10.96 15.31
N ILE A 213 -4.96 10.11 16.13
CA ILE A 213 -5.93 9.10 15.65
C ILE A 213 -7.16 9.77 15.04
N ILE A 214 -7.71 10.81 15.67
CA ILE A 214 -8.86 11.56 15.12
C ILE A 214 -8.50 12.17 13.76
N LEU A 215 -7.33 12.81 13.65
CA LEU A 215 -6.85 13.34 12.37
C LEU A 215 -6.78 12.26 11.30
N ILE A 216 -6.16 11.10 11.60
CA ILE A 216 -6.05 9.98 10.65
C ILE A 216 -7.43 9.48 10.21
N ILE A 217 -8.40 9.38 11.13
CA ILE A 217 -9.76 8.95 10.79
C ILE A 217 -10.44 9.96 9.86
N VAL A 218 -10.35 11.25 10.18
CA VAL A 218 -10.96 12.31 9.36
C VAL A 218 -10.34 12.34 7.96
N ILE A 219 -9.01 12.29 7.86
CA ILE A 219 -8.33 12.28 6.55
C ILE A 219 -8.59 10.97 5.79
N GLY A 220 -8.70 9.83 6.48
CA GLY A 220 -9.07 8.56 5.85
C GLY A 220 -10.49 8.58 5.27
N ILE A 221 -11.46 9.17 5.98
CA ILE A 221 -12.82 9.39 5.43
C ILE A 221 -12.77 10.32 4.21
N PHE A 222 -11.98 11.40 4.29
CA PHE A 222 -11.81 12.31 3.16
C PHE A 222 -11.15 11.63 1.95
N PHE A 223 -10.19 10.73 2.18
CA PHE A 223 -9.61 9.89 1.14
C PHE A 223 -10.66 9.02 0.44
N GLY A 224 -11.55 8.39 1.22
CA GLY A 224 -12.67 7.63 0.66
C GLY A 224 -13.66 8.50 -0.14
N ALA A 225 -13.94 9.72 0.33
CA ALA A 225 -14.79 10.67 -0.39
C ALA A 225 -14.16 11.11 -1.72
N ALA A 226 -12.85 11.35 -1.76
CA ALA A 226 -12.15 11.74 -2.98
C ALA A 226 -12.27 10.69 -4.10
N HIS A 227 -12.40 9.41 -3.76
CA HIS A 227 -12.53 8.32 -4.73
C HIS A 227 -13.93 8.21 -5.38
N ILE A 228 -14.93 8.92 -4.85
CA ILE A 228 -16.32 8.89 -5.35
C ILE A 228 -16.80 10.26 -5.88
N PHE A 229 -16.04 11.33 -5.66
CA PHE A 229 -16.40 12.70 -6.06
C PHE A 229 -15.45 13.32 -7.10
N SER A 230 -14.43 12.59 -7.55
CA SER A 230 -13.56 13.01 -8.65
C SER A 230 -14.26 12.88 -10.01
N ASP A 231 -13.78 13.61 -11.02
CA ASP A 231 -14.37 13.58 -12.37
C ASP A 231 -14.29 12.17 -13.01
N GLU A 232 -13.25 11.39 -12.67
CA GLU A 232 -13.13 9.95 -12.97
C GLU A 232 -13.41 9.10 -11.72
N SER A 233 -14.57 9.25 -11.11
CA SER A 233 -14.91 8.58 -9.86
C SER A 233 -15.19 7.08 -10.03
N TRP A 234 -14.81 6.30 -9.01
CA TRP A 234 -15.40 4.98 -8.80
C TRP A 234 -16.87 5.10 -8.42
N SER A 235 -17.63 4.01 -8.58
CA SER A 235 -18.97 3.91 -7.99
C SER A 235 -18.99 4.20 -6.48
N ASN A 236 -20.16 4.59 -5.96
CA ASN A 236 -20.38 4.85 -4.53
C ASN A 236 -19.97 3.68 -3.63
N GLY A 237 -19.97 2.44 -4.14
CA GLY A 237 -19.52 1.27 -3.41
C GLY A 237 -18.05 1.35 -2.97
N LYS A 238 -17.21 2.11 -3.67
CA LYS A 238 -15.78 2.24 -3.35
C LYS A 238 -15.51 2.96 -2.03
N PHE A 239 -16.42 3.83 -1.59
CA PHE A 239 -16.21 4.72 -0.44
C PHE A 239 -15.70 3.99 0.80
N ALA A 240 -16.37 2.90 1.20
CA ALA A 240 -16.02 2.19 2.44
C ALA A 240 -14.63 1.54 2.35
N GLN A 241 -14.31 0.91 1.22
CA GLN A 241 -13.01 0.29 0.97
C GLN A 241 -11.89 1.33 0.95
N ALA A 242 -12.08 2.44 0.21
CA ALA A 242 -11.12 3.52 0.12
C ALA A 242 -10.92 4.21 1.47
N ALA A 243 -12.00 4.51 2.21
CA ALA A 243 -11.90 5.10 3.54
C ALA A 243 -11.13 4.19 4.53
N ALA A 244 -11.43 2.89 4.54
CA ALA A 244 -10.71 1.91 5.36
C ALA A 244 -9.22 1.86 4.99
N SER A 245 -8.90 1.84 3.70
CA SER A 245 -7.52 1.90 3.18
C SER A 245 -6.80 3.17 3.67
N GLY A 246 -7.42 4.34 3.51
CA GLY A 246 -6.85 5.63 3.95
C GLY A 246 -6.57 5.68 5.45
N ILE A 247 -7.45 5.10 6.28
CA ILE A 247 -7.23 5.00 7.73
C ILE A 247 -6.06 4.05 8.04
N ILE A 248 -6.02 2.87 7.42
CA ILE A 248 -4.96 1.88 7.65
C ILE A 248 -3.60 2.45 7.25
N ILE A 249 -3.49 3.02 6.04
CA ILE A 249 -2.22 3.56 5.54
C ILE A 249 -1.83 4.80 6.32
N GLY A 250 -2.77 5.67 6.70
CA GLY A 250 -2.51 6.81 7.57
C GLY A 250 -1.99 6.39 8.96
N TRP A 251 -2.51 5.31 9.52
CA TRP A 251 -1.98 4.71 10.74
C TRP A 251 -0.56 4.14 10.56
N VAL A 252 -0.30 3.46 9.44
CA VAL A 252 1.04 2.96 9.12
C VAL A 252 2.02 4.12 8.95
N TYR A 253 1.64 5.17 8.24
CA TYR A 253 2.45 6.39 8.09
C TYR A 253 2.81 6.98 9.44
N PHE A 254 1.82 7.18 10.32
CA PHE A 254 2.04 7.71 11.67
C PHE A 254 3.00 6.86 12.50
N ARG A 255 2.94 5.53 12.36
CA ARG A 255 3.69 4.58 13.19
C ARG A 255 5.01 4.12 12.60
N SER A 256 5.20 4.20 11.30
CA SER A 256 6.28 3.53 10.56
C SER A 256 6.86 4.36 9.43
N GLY A 257 6.34 5.57 9.19
CA GLY A 257 6.86 6.52 8.22
C GLY A 257 6.34 6.30 6.80
N LEU A 258 6.87 7.13 5.90
CA LEU A 258 6.39 7.26 4.53
C LEU A 258 6.68 6.03 3.66
N VAL A 259 7.83 5.37 3.85
CA VAL A 259 8.24 4.23 3.01
C VAL A 259 7.22 3.08 3.06
N PRO A 260 6.82 2.55 4.24
CA PRO A 260 5.80 1.51 4.28
C PRO A 260 4.43 1.97 3.79
N ALA A 261 4.07 3.25 3.99
CA ALA A 261 2.79 3.78 3.53
C ALA A 261 2.70 3.75 1.99
N ILE A 262 3.74 4.26 1.32
CA ILE A 262 3.88 4.18 -0.15
C ILE A 262 3.86 2.73 -0.62
N LEU A 263 4.62 1.83 0.01
CA LEU A 263 4.70 0.44 -0.44
C LEU A 263 3.40 -0.36 -0.25
N ILE A 264 2.56 -0.01 0.73
CA ILE A 264 1.23 -0.62 0.87
C ILE A 264 0.33 -0.20 -0.28
N HIS A 265 0.30 1.09 -0.61
CA HIS A 265 -0.52 1.62 -1.70
C HIS A 265 0.00 1.14 -3.07
N TRP A 266 1.32 1.18 -3.28
CA TRP A 266 1.96 0.53 -4.42
C TRP A 266 1.58 -0.95 -4.53
N GLY A 267 1.46 -1.63 -3.39
CA GLY A 267 0.98 -3.01 -3.29
C GLY A 267 -0.44 -3.20 -3.83
N THR A 268 -1.37 -2.30 -3.52
CA THR A 268 -2.77 -2.39 -4.00
C THR A 268 -2.92 -1.99 -5.46
N ASN A 269 -1.95 -1.25 -5.99
CA ASN A 269 -1.99 -0.75 -7.36
C ASN A 269 -0.94 -1.49 -8.21
N TYR A 270 0.21 -0.86 -8.48
CA TYR A 270 1.28 -1.39 -9.34
C TYR A 270 1.53 -2.89 -9.17
N PHE A 271 1.69 -3.39 -7.94
CA PHE A 271 2.01 -4.80 -7.70
C PHE A 271 0.93 -5.75 -8.21
N ILE A 272 -0.31 -5.58 -7.78
CA ILE A 272 -1.43 -6.45 -8.21
C ILE A 272 -1.66 -6.25 -9.71
N PHE A 273 -1.75 -5.01 -10.17
CA PHE A 273 -2.05 -4.71 -11.57
C PHE A 273 -0.97 -5.23 -12.52
N SER A 274 0.32 -5.19 -12.15
CA SER A 274 1.39 -5.78 -12.99
C SER A 274 1.10 -7.24 -13.34
N TYR A 275 0.62 -8.03 -12.38
CA TYR A 275 0.26 -9.43 -12.61
C TYR A 275 -1.05 -9.58 -13.38
N VAL A 276 -2.05 -8.76 -13.08
CA VAL A 276 -3.34 -8.80 -13.78
C VAL A 276 -3.15 -8.49 -15.26
N TYR A 277 -2.43 -7.42 -15.59
CA TYR A 277 -2.11 -7.04 -16.96
C TYR A 277 -1.27 -8.09 -17.69
N LEU A 278 -0.27 -8.67 -17.02
CA LEU A 278 0.49 -9.79 -17.60
C LEU A 278 -0.40 -11.00 -17.92
N VAL A 279 -1.34 -11.34 -17.02
CA VAL A 279 -2.29 -12.43 -17.25
C VAL A 279 -3.24 -12.11 -18.40
N ALA A 280 -3.73 -10.87 -18.47
CA ALA A 280 -4.59 -10.42 -19.57
C ALA A 280 -3.88 -10.57 -20.93
N ASP A 281 -2.66 -10.04 -21.02
CA ASP A 281 -1.81 -10.08 -22.22
C ASP A 281 -1.51 -11.52 -22.66
N ILE A 282 -0.97 -12.36 -21.77
CA ILE A 282 -0.58 -13.74 -22.10
C ILE A 282 -1.78 -14.59 -22.55
N ASN A 283 -2.96 -14.34 -21.97
CA ASN A 283 -4.16 -15.15 -22.24
C ASN A 283 -5.09 -14.52 -23.28
N MET A 284 -4.78 -13.33 -23.79
CA MET A 284 -5.63 -12.57 -24.71
C MET A 284 -7.07 -12.41 -24.18
N ILE A 285 -7.19 -12.09 -22.90
CA ILE A 285 -8.47 -11.84 -22.21
C ILE A 285 -8.54 -10.39 -21.73
N SER A 286 -9.73 -9.90 -21.43
CA SER A 286 -9.86 -8.55 -20.85
C SER A 286 -9.22 -8.48 -19.46
N VAL A 287 -8.78 -7.27 -19.06
CA VAL A 287 -8.23 -7.01 -17.72
C VAL A 287 -9.26 -7.34 -16.63
N GLN A 288 -10.53 -7.04 -16.89
CA GLN A 288 -11.63 -7.40 -16.00
C GLN A 288 -11.76 -8.92 -15.82
N GLU A 289 -11.64 -9.72 -16.88
CA GLU A 289 -11.64 -11.18 -16.79
C GLU A 289 -10.39 -11.71 -16.07
N ALA A 290 -9.23 -11.08 -16.28
CA ALA A 290 -7.97 -11.46 -15.63
C ALA A 290 -8.03 -11.37 -14.10
N PHE A 291 -8.81 -10.44 -13.53
CA PHE A 291 -9.06 -10.40 -12.08
C PHE A 291 -9.73 -11.67 -11.53
N SER A 292 -10.51 -12.38 -12.36
CA SER A 292 -11.14 -13.66 -12.00
C SER A 292 -10.28 -14.88 -12.33
N HIS A 293 -9.09 -14.68 -12.91
CA HIS A 293 -8.22 -15.77 -13.33
C HIS A 293 -7.67 -16.56 -12.13
N SER A 294 -7.51 -17.88 -12.31
CA SER A 294 -7.08 -18.81 -11.25
C SER A 294 -5.79 -18.39 -10.53
N LEU A 295 -4.82 -17.83 -11.25
CA LEU A 295 -3.58 -17.33 -10.68
C LEU A 295 -3.80 -16.15 -9.72
N ILE A 296 -4.64 -15.19 -10.12
CA ILE A 296 -4.95 -14.00 -9.31
C ILE A 296 -5.74 -14.41 -8.06
N MET A 297 -6.66 -15.37 -8.19
CA MET A 297 -7.35 -15.95 -7.03
C MET A 297 -6.38 -16.61 -6.04
N ILE A 298 -5.33 -17.31 -6.51
CA ILE A 298 -4.30 -17.87 -5.61
C ILE A 298 -3.56 -16.75 -4.87
N PHE A 299 -3.24 -15.66 -5.55
CA PHE A 299 -2.58 -14.50 -4.92
C PHE A 299 -3.46 -13.89 -3.84
N GLU A 300 -4.74 -13.70 -4.12
CA GLU A 300 -5.71 -13.21 -3.14
C GLU A 300 -5.78 -14.12 -1.92
N ILE A 301 -5.86 -15.45 -2.11
CA ILE A 301 -5.84 -16.43 -1.00
C ILE A 301 -4.58 -16.28 -0.15
N LEU A 302 -3.40 -16.10 -0.76
CA LEU A 302 -2.15 -15.90 -0.03
C LEU A 302 -2.18 -14.60 0.80
N PHE A 303 -2.67 -13.51 0.21
CA PHE A 303 -2.76 -12.20 0.87
C PHE A 303 -3.77 -12.25 2.04
N VAL A 304 -4.95 -12.82 1.81
CA VAL A 304 -6.00 -13.00 2.83
C VAL A 304 -5.49 -13.90 3.96
N SER A 305 -4.83 -15.00 3.63
CA SER A 305 -4.24 -15.91 4.63
C SER A 305 -3.21 -15.20 5.51
N LEU A 306 -2.32 -14.40 4.92
CA LEU A 306 -1.37 -13.60 5.69
C LEU A 306 -2.08 -12.54 6.54
N GLY A 307 -3.12 -11.89 6.01
CA GLY A 307 -3.94 -10.92 6.75
C GLY A 307 -4.55 -11.54 8.00
N ILE A 308 -5.15 -12.73 7.87
CA ILE A 308 -5.76 -13.48 8.98
C ILE A 308 -4.70 -13.82 10.03
N ILE A 309 -3.57 -14.40 9.61
CA ILE A 309 -2.48 -14.77 10.54
C ILE A 309 -1.92 -13.53 11.23
N SER A 310 -1.76 -12.41 10.52
CA SER A 310 -1.29 -11.14 11.08
C SER A 310 -2.20 -10.63 12.19
N ILE A 311 -3.52 -10.64 11.97
CA ILE A 311 -4.51 -10.24 12.97
C ILE A 311 -4.49 -11.21 14.15
N ALA A 312 -4.42 -12.52 13.90
CA ALA A 312 -4.35 -13.54 14.95
C ALA A 312 -3.14 -13.32 15.86
N ILE A 313 -1.94 -13.12 15.28
CA ILE A 313 -0.72 -12.80 16.04
C ILE A 313 -0.90 -11.52 16.86
N MET A 314 -1.49 -10.47 16.28
CA MET A 314 -1.76 -9.20 16.98
C MET A 314 -2.70 -9.38 18.18
N ILE A 315 -3.79 -10.14 18.03
CA ILE A 315 -4.77 -10.40 19.10
C ILE A 315 -4.16 -11.24 20.22
N VAL A 316 -3.55 -12.38 19.87
CA VAL A 316 -2.93 -13.31 20.81
C VAL A 316 -1.89 -12.58 21.66
N ARG A 317 -1.06 -11.76 21.02
CA ARG A 317 -0.03 -10.98 21.70
C ARG A 317 -0.60 -9.91 22.63
N ASN A 318 -1.59 -9.13 22.18
CA ASN A 318 -2.23 -8.12 23.04
C ASN A 318 -2.88 -8.76 24.28
N HIS A 319 -3.48 -9.94 24.12
CA HIS A 319 -4.05 -10.69 25.26
C HIS A 319 -2.97 -11.11 26.28
N PHE A 320 -1.81 -11.59 25.81
CA PHE A 320 -0.72 -12.02 26.68
C PHE A 320 0.01 -10.85 27.37
N PHE A 321 0.28 -9.74 26.66
CA PHE A 321 0.90 -8.56 27.28
C PHE A 321 0.02 -7.98 28.40
N ARG A 322 -1.30 -7.89 28.18
CA ARG A 322 -2.25 -7.45 29.22
C ARG A 322 -2.33 -8.38 30.42
N ARG A 323 -2.10 -9.69 30.25
CA ARG A 323 -2.02 -10.62 31.38
C ARG A 323 -0.76 -10.43 32.20
N LYS A 324 0.36 -10.14 31.55
CA LYS A 324 1.64 -9.94 32.23
C LYS A 324 1.63 -8.67 33.09
N GLU A 325 1.09 -7.55 32.59
CA GLU A 325 0.89 -6.33 33.39
C GLU A 325 -0.03 -6.58 34.60
N LYS A 326 -1.07 -7.40 34.48
CA LYS A 326 -1.97 -7.72 35.60
C LYS A 326 -1.35 -8.62 36.68
N LEU A 327 -0.28 -9.33 36.36
CA LEU A 327 0.43 -10.22 37.29
C LEU A 327 1.62 -9.51 37.99
N GLU A 328 1.99 -8.32 37.51
CA GLU A 328 3.04 -7.47 38.08
C GLU A 328 2.47 -6.32 38.96
N VAL A 329 1.16 -6.38 39.30
CA VAL A 329 0.48 -5.46 40.23
C VAL A 329 0.22 -6.14 41.57
#